data_AF-K0UKN8-F1
#
_entry.id   AF-K0UKN8-F1
#
_cell.length_a   1.000
_cell.length_b   1.000
_cell.length_c   1.000
_cell.angle_alpha   90.00
_cell.angle_beta   90.00
_cell.angle_gamma   90.00
#
_symmetry.space_group_name_H-M   'P 1'
#
loop_
_entity.id
_entity.type
_entity.pdbx_description
1 polymer ?
#
loop_
_entity_poly.entity_id
_entity_poly.type
_entity_poly.pdbx_seq_one_letter_code
_entity_poly.pdbx_strand_id
1 'polypeptide(L)'
;MRFGLTTALPRDGAAAREFAQSVEAAELSATTGADPETLLDSPFVLLGTHEQMAEQLVARQREYGIGYWTVFDELPGRDSALPDVAQVIALLR
;
A
#
# COMPACT_ATOMS: atom_id res chain seq x y z
N MET A 1 19.63 -14.78 -33.74
CA MET A 1 18.73 -13.95 -32.91
C MET A 1 18.14 -14.85 -31.83
N ARG A 2 18.45 -14.62 -30.54
CA ARG A 2 17.98 -15.45 -29.42
C ARG A 2 16.86 -14.71 -28.70
N PHE A 3 15.61 -15.05 -29.00
CA PHE A 3 14.46 -14.61 -28.22
C PHE A 3 14.53 -15.31 -26.85
N GLY A 4 14.90 -14.56 -25.81
CA GLY A 4 14.78 -15.03 -24.44
C GLY A 4 13.32 -14.91 -23.99
N LEU A 5 12.60 -16.02 -23.99
CA LEU A 5 11.38 -16.14 -23.18
C LEU A 5 11.80 -15.98 -21.72
N THR A 6 11.69 -14.77 -21.17
CA THR A 6 11.70 -14.59 -19.72
C THR A 6 10.35 -15.12 -19.24
N THR A 7 10.26 -16.42 -18.98
CA THR A 7 9.11 -16.94 -18.24
C THR A 7 9.28 -16.41 -16.83
N ALA A 8 8.56 -15.33 -16.51
CA ALA A 8 8.45 -14.86 -15.13
C ALA A 8 8.01 -16.08 -14.29
N LEU A 9 8.86 -16.49 -13.34
CA LEU A 9 8.51 -17.52 -12.38
C LEU A 9 7.21 -17.07 -11.69
N PRO A 10 6.22 -17.97 -11.50
CA PRO A 10 5.04 -17.64 -10.73
C PRO A 10 5.50 -17.21 -9.34
N ARG A 11 5.30 -15.93 -9.02
CA ARG A 11 5.45 -15.45 -7.65
C ARG A 11 4.30 -16.06 -6.85
N ASP A 12 4.61 -16.59 -5.67
CA ASP A 12 3.54 -16.90 -4.72
C ASP A 12 2.81 -15.59 -4.31
N GLY A 13 1.69 -15.73 -3.62
CA GLY A 13 0.85 -14.57 -3.29
C GLY A 13 1.57 -13.52 -2.43
N ALA A 14 2.53 -13.92 -1.60
CA ALA A 14 3.30 -13.00 -0.76
C ALA A 14 4.32 -12.23 -1.59
N ALA A 15 5.10 -12.92 -2.43
CA ALA A 15 6.07 -12.29 -3.32
C ALA A 15 5.39 -11.39 -4.38
N ALA A 16 4.17 -11.74 -4.81
CA ALA A 16 3.37 -10.87 -5.68
C ALA A 16 2.88 -9.61 -4.96
N ARG A 17 2.44 -9.73 -3.70
CA ARG A 17 2.05 -8.59 -2.85
C ARG A 17 3.22 -7.65 -2.60
N GLU A 18 4.36 -8.18 -2.17
CA GLU A 18 5.56 -7.40 -1.89
C GLU A 18 6.02 -6.62 -3.14
N PHE A 19 6.02 -7.29 -4.29
CA PHE A 19 6.31 -6.63 -5.56
C PHE A 19 5.32 -5.50 -5.86
N ALA A 20 4.02 -5.74 -5.74
CA ALA A 20 3.00 -4.70 -5.97
C ALA A 20 3.18 -3.50 -5.03
N GLN A 21 3.41 -3.75 -3.74
CA GLN A 21 3.66 -2.69 -2.76
C GLN A 21 4.93 -1.90 -3.06
N SER A 22 6.01 -2.55 -3.52
CA SER A 22 7.23 -1.85 -3.94
C SER A 22 7.01 -0.93 -5.14
N VAL A 23 6.15 -1.33 -6.08
CA VAL A 23 5.78 -0.51 -7.25
C VAL A 23 4.98 0.70 -6.80
N GLU A 24 3.95 0.50 -5.96
CA GLU A 24 3.15 1.60 -5.41
C GLU A 24 3.98 2.58 -4.57
N ALA A 25 4.92 2.07 -3.77
CA ALA A 25 5.84 2.90 -2.99
C ALA A 25 6.75 3.74 -3.89
N ALA A 26 7.23 3.19 -5.00
CA ALA A 26 8.04 3.93 -5.97
C ALA A 26 7.24 5.05 -6.65
N GLU A 27 5.97 4.80 -7.00
CA GLU A 27 5.06 5.80 -7.58
C GLU A 27 4.75 6.92 -6.56
N LEU A 28 4.49 6.56 -5.31
CA LEU A 28 4.23 7.52 -4.24
C LEU A 28 5.49 8.33 -3.91
N SER A 29 6.67 7.72 -3.92
CA SER A 29 7.97 8.39 -3.78
C SER A 29 8.15 9.47 -4.84
N ALA A 30 7.83 9.17 -6.11
CA ALA A 30 7.94 10.15 -7.19
C ALA A 30 7.04 11.38 -6.98
N THR A 31 5.93 11.22 -6.27
CA THR A 31 4.97 12.31 -6.00
C THR A 31 5.32 13.10 -4.73
N THR A 32 5.87 12.43 -3.72
CA THR A 32 6.09 13.00 -2.38
C THR A 32 7.54 13.42 -2.13
N GLY A 33 8.50 12.91 -2.91
CA GLY A 33 9.92 13.06 -2.67
C GLY A 33 10.45 12.24 -1.49
N ALA A 34 9.62 11.40 -0.87
CA ALA A 34 10.02 10.50 0.20
C ALA A 34 10.71 9.25 -0.36
N ASP A 35 11.64 8.68 0.39
CA ASP A 35 12.30 7.43 0.04
C ASP A 35 11.31 6.24 0.01
N PRO A 36 11.29 5.40 -1.04
CA PRO A 36 10.37 4.26 -1.15
C PRO A 36 10.46 3.26 0.01
N GLU A 37 11.65 2.96 0.51
CA GLU A 37 11.82 2.03 1.64
C GLU A 37 11.20 2.62 2.91
N THR A 38 11.43 3.92 3.14
CA THR A 38 10.78 4.67 4.23
C THR A 38 9.25 4.68 4.10
N LEU A 39 8.69 4.71 2.88
CA LEU A 39 7.24 4.65 2.67
C LEU A 39 6.66 3.27 2.99
N LEU A 40 7.37 2.19 2.68
CA LEU A 40 6.96 0.82 3.00
C LEU A 40 6.94 0.56 4.51
N ASP A 41 7.93 1.08 5.24
CA ASP A 41 8.04 0.93 6.69
C ASP A 41 7.18 1.95 7.47
N SER A 42 6.61 2.94 6.78
CA SER A 42 5.86 4.02 7.44
C SER A 42 4.58 3.50 8.11
N PRO A 43 4.36 3.82 9.39
CA PRO A 43 3.10 3.49 10.06
C PRO A 43 1.93 4.36 9.57
N PHE A 44 2.16 5.33 8.67
CA PHE A 44 1.15 6.29 8.20
C PHE A 44 0.74 6.09 6.73
N VAL A 45 1.40 5.18 6.01
CA VAL A 45 1.13 4.93 4.59
C VAL A 45 0.52 3.55 4.44
N LEU A 46 -0.57 3.41 3.69
CA LEU A 46 -1.22 2.13 3.42
C LEU A 46 -1.07 1.81 1.95
N LEU A 47 -0.50 0.64 1.63
CA LEU A 47 -0.24 0.19 0.25
C LEU A 47 -0.79 -1.23 0.04
N GLY A 48 -1.37 -1.47 -1.13
CA GLY A 48 -1.98 -2.74 -1.53
C GLY A 48 -3.52 -2.72 -1.60
N THR A 49 -4.16 -3.89 -1.54
CA THR A 49 -5.63 -4.01 -1.62
C THR A 49 -6.32 -3.53 -0.34
N HIS A 50 -7.63 -3.30 -0.39
CA HIS A 50 -8.39 -2.87 0.80
C HIS A 50 -8.24 -3.84 1.99
N GLU A 51 -8.22 -5.15 1.74
CA GLU A 51 -7.96 -6.18 2.76
C GLU A 51 -6.56 -6.04 3.36
N GLN A 52 -5.56 -5.86 2.49
CA GLN A 52 -4.19 -5.69 2.91
C GLN A 52 -4.00 -4.40 3.73
N MET A 53 -4.71 -3.33 3.38
CA MET A 53 -4.72 -2.09 4.16
C MET A 53 -5.41 -2.28 5.51
N ALA A 54 -6.52 -3.01 5.57
CA ALA A 54 -7.20 -3.32 6.83
C ALA A 54 -6.30 -4.15 7.77
N GLU A 55 -5.60 -5.15 7.24
CA GLU A 55 -4.58 -5.91 7.97
C GLU A 55 -3.47 -5.02 8.53
N GLN A 56 -2.95 -4.09 7.71
CA GLN A 56 -1.92 -3.13 8.13
C GLN A 56 -2.42 -2.24 9.27
N LEU A 57 -3.67 -1.76 9.22
CA LEU A 57 -4.26 -0.96 10.29
C LEU A 57 -4.35 -1.75 11.61
N VAL A 58 -4.79 -3.01 11.55
CA VAL A 58 -4.84 -3.88 12.74
C VAL A 58 -3.44 -4.17 13.28
N ALA A 59 -2.47 -4.45 12.41
CA ALA A 59 -1.08 -4.67 12.80
C ALA A 59 -0.51 -3.44 13.51
N ARG A 60 -0.73 -2.25 12.94
CA ARG A 60 -0.24 -0.98 13.49
C ARG A 60 -0.93 -0.58 14.79
N GLN A 61 -2.22 -0.87 14.92
CA GLN A 61 -2.92 -0.70 16.19
C GLN A 61 -2.24 -1.54 17.29
N ARG A 62 -1.88 -2.79 16.99
CA ARG A 62 -1.23 -3.70 17.96
C ARG A 62 0.21 -3.31 18.26
N GLU A 63 0.96 -2.90 17.25
CA GLU A 63 2.39 -2.58 17.37
C GLU A 63 2.63 -1.19 17.97
N TYR A 64 1.89 -0.18 17.50
CA TYR A 64 2.12 1.23 17.85
C TYR A 64 1.02 1.83 18.75
N GLY A 65 -0.07 1.12 19.01
CA GLY A 65 -1.20 1.63 19.80
C GLY A 65 -2.04 2.69 19.08
N ILE A 66 -1.97 2.78 17.74
CA ILE A 66 -2.69 3.79 16.96
C ILE A 66 -4.20 3.48 16.98
N GLY A 67 -4.98 4.33 17.64
CA GLY A 67 -6.43 4.17 17.81
C GLY A 67 -7.31 5.02 16.89
N TYR A 68 -6.73 6.01 16.21
CA TYR A 68 -7.46 6.85 15.25
C TYR A 68 -6.53 7.28 14.12
N TRP A 69 -7.13 7.53 12.96
CA TRP A 69 -6.42 7.91 11.74
C TRP A 69 -7.06 9.15 11.13
N THR A 70 -6.22 9.99 10.52
CA THR A 70 -6.66 11.13 9.72
C THR A 70 -6.18 10.92 8.30
N VAL A 71 -7.10 10.97 7.34
CA VAL A 71 -6.79 10.74 5.93
C VAL A 71 -7.03 12.03 5.16
N PHE A 72 -6.09 12.36 4.27
CA PHE A 72 -6.30 13.40 3.28
C PHE A 72 -7.19 12.83 2.18
N ASP A 73 -8.42 13.34 2.10
CA ASP A 73 -9.40 12.90 1.12
C ASP A 73 -9.00 13.29 -0.31
N GLU A 74 -8.90 14.60 -0.56
CA GLU A 74 -8.50 15.13 -1.86
C GLU A 74 -7.09 15.71 -1.79
N LEU A 75 -6.21 15.21 -2.65
CA LEU A 75 -4.89 15.78 -2.92
C LEU A 75 -4.85 16.26 -4.37
N PRO A 76 -4.10 17.34 -4.70
CA PRO A 76 -3.98 17.79 -6.08
C PRO A 76 -3.51 16.67 -7.00
N GLY A 77 -4.32 16.35 -8.02
CA GLY A 77 -4.02 15.28 -8.98
C GLY A 77 -4.37 13.86 -8.52
N ARG A 78 -5.12 13.71 -7.43
CA ARG A 78 -5.64 12.42 -6.96
C ARG A 78 -7.16 12.50 -6.75
N ASP A 79 -7.87 11.46 -7.16
CA ASP A 79 -9.28 11.31 -6.82
C ASP A 79 -9.48 11.19 -5.30
N SER A 80 -10.69 11.53 -4.84
CA SER A 80 -11.10 11.38 -3.44
C SER A 80 -10.78 9.97 -2.92
N ALA A 81 -10.10 9.90 -1.78
CA ALA A 81 -9.77 8.64 -1.11
C ALA A 81 -10.93 8.07 -0.29
N LEU A 82 -12.00 8.84 -0.05
CA LEU A 82 -13.13 8.41 0.80
C LEU A 82 -13.77 7.08 0.39
N PRO A 83 -14.03 6.78 -0.91
CA PRO A 83 -14.62 5.49 -1.30
C PRO A 83 -13.73 4.30 -0.92
N ASP A 84 -12.41 4.42 -1.11
CA ASP A 84 -11.46 3.38 -0.75
C ASP A 84 -11.34 3.23 0.78
N VAL A 85 -11.25 4.34 1.50
CA VAL A 85 -11.19 4.33 2.97
C VAL A 85 -12.44 3.71 3.57
N ALA A 86 -13.62 3.97 2.99
CA ALA A 86 -14.87 3.36 3.44
C ALA A 86 -14.84 1.82 3.33
N GLN A 87 -14.25 1.29 2.25
CA GLN A 87 -14.08 -0.15 2.05
C GLN A 87 -13.11 -0.75 3.06
N VAL A 88 -11.97 -0.09 3.32
CA VAL A 88 -11.01 -0.51 4.34
C VAL A 88 -11.66 -0.54 5.73
N ILE A 89 -12.39 0.52 6.11
CA ILE A 89 -13.08 0.59 7.41
C ILE A 89 -14.13 -0.52 7.53
N ALA A 90 -14.86 -0.83 6.46
CA ALA A 90 -15.85 -1.91 6.46
C ALA A 90 -15.25 -3.29 6.76
N LEU A 91 -13.95 -3.49 6.50
CA LEU A 91 -13.21 -4.73 6.75
C LEU A 91 -12.62 -4.82 8.17
N LEU A 92 -12.59 -3.73 8.94
CA LEU A 92 -12.04 -3.70 10.32
C LEU A 92 -12.99 -4.25 11.40
N ARG A 93 -14.06 -4.96 11.01
CA ARG A 93 -15.13 -5.42 11.92
C ARG A 93 -14.70 -6.57 12.82
#